data_AF-A0AA50E1P6-F1
#
_entry.id   AF-A0AA50E1P6-F1
#
_cell.length_a   1.000
_cell.length_b   1.000
_cell.length_c   1.000
_cell.angle_alpha   90.00
_cell.angle_beta   90.00
_cell.angle_gamma   90.00
#
_symmetry.space_group_name_H-M   'P 1'
#
loop_
_entity.id
_entity.type
_entity.pdbx_description
1 polymer ?
#
loop_
_entity_poly.entity_id
_entity_poly.type
_entity_poly.pdbx_seq_one_letter_code
_entity_poly.pdbx_strand_id
1 'polypeptide(L)'
;MALWGSLGMGVCLTGLALFDHSLVLTFIAITIMGFFAAMVGVPMQTLMQVETDPEFHGKVFGLENNVNNIALSLPLALAGVAESLFGLTPVLLFLAAAAIAGGILSWYINENSPSVAPVRKKDLPLLAS
;
A
#
# COMPACT_ATOMS: atom_id res chain seq x y z
N MET A 1 -5.19 -10.16 -1.16
CA MET A 1 -3.92 -9.79 -1.85
C MET A 1 -3.07 -8.86 -1.01
N ALA A 2 -3.66 -7.78 -0.47
CA ALA A 2 -2.94 -6.81 0.38
C ALA A 2 -2.11 -7.46 1.51
N LEU A 3 -2.69 -8.42 2.26
CA LEU A 3 -1.99 -9.11 3.36
C LEU A 3 -0.72 -9.86 2.93
N TRP A 4 -0.79 -10.61 1.82
CA TRP A 4 0.36 -11.35 1.30
C TRP A 4 1.44 -10.41 0.77
N GLY A 5 1.04 -9.34 0.07
CA GLY A 5 1.97 -8.30 -0.39
C GLY A 5 2.66 -7.60 0.78
N SER A 6 1.93 -7.22 1.83
CA SER A 6 2.51 -6.59 3.01
C SER A 6 3.44 -7.49 3.81
N LEU A 7 3.12 -8.78 3.94
CA LEU A 7 4.00 -9.75 4.59
C LEU A 7 5.30 -9.92 3.80
N GLY A 8 5.20 -10.04 2.47
CA GLY A 8 6.36 -10.11 1.58
C GLY A 8 7.24 -8.87 1.68
N MET A 9 6.66 -7.66 1.67
CA MET A 9 7.39 -6.41 1.90
C MET A 9 8.10 -6.39 3.27
N GLY A 10 7.43 -6.85 4.34
CA GLY A 10 8.02 -6.94 5.68
C GLY A 10 9.22 -7.88 5.76
N VAL A 11 9.14 -9.05 5.09
CA VAL A 11 10.26 -9.99 4.98
C VAL A 11 11.42 -9.38 4.21
N CYS A 12 11.16 -8.71 3.08
CA CYS A 12 12.20 -8.04 2.30
C CYS A 12 12.87 -6.90 3.07
N LEU A 13 12.10 -6.07 3.80
CA LEU A 13 12.63 -4.99 4.64
C LEU A 13 13.48 -5.53 5.79
N THR A 14 13.07 -6.64 6.40
CA THR A 14 13.88 -7.34 7.41
C THR A 14 15.16 -7.90 6.80
N GLY A 15 15.08 -8.50 5.60
CA GLY A 15 16.25 -8.96 4.85
C GLY A 15 17.23 -7.83 4.53
N LEU A 16 16.72 -6.66 4.13
CA LEU A 16 17.52 -5.46 3.92
C LEU A 16 18.20 -4.99 5.21
N ALA A 17 17.50 -5.07 6.34
CA ALA A 17 18.05 -4.69 7.64
C ALA A 17 19.21 -5.61 8.10
N LEU A 18 19.19 -6.89 7.69
CA LEU A 18 20.19 -7.89 8.09
C LEU A 18 21.38 -8.00 7.12
N PHE A 19 21.19 -7.61 5.86
CA PHE A 19 22.19 -7.78 4.79
C PHE A 19 22.55 -6.45 4.10
N ASP A 20 22.38 -5.32 4.79
CA ASP A 20 22.61 -3.96 4.29
C ASP A 20 24.04 -3.74 3.75
N HIS A 21 25.01 -4.52 4.23
CA HIS A 21 26.42 -4.47 3.80
C HIS A 21 26.70 -5.21 2.48
N SER A 22 25.75 -6.01 1.98
CA SER A 22 25.91 -6.80 0.75
C SER A 22 25.09 -6.22 -0.40
N LEU A 23 25.78 -5.67 -1.39
CA LEU A 23 25.14 -5.04 -2.55
C LEU A 23 24.23 -6.01 -3.30
N VAL A 24 24.69 -7.25 -3.55
CA VAL A 24 23.93 -8.24 -4.31
C VAL A 24 22.65 -8.65 -3.57
N LEU A 25 22.74 -8.91 -2.27
CA LEU A 25 21.58 -9.30 -1.47
C LEU A 25 20.57 -8.16 -1.35
N THR A 26 21.06 -6.93 -1.16
CA THR A 26 20.23 -5.72 -1.15
C THR A 26 19.49 -5.53 -2.47
N PHE A 27 20.17 -5.75 -3.60
CA PHE A 27 19.56 -5.62 -4.93
C PHE A 27 18.45 -6.64 -5.17
N ILE A 28 18.70 -7.90 -4.79
CA ILE A 28 17.70 -8.97 -4.85
C ILE A 28 16.52 -8.64 -3.93
N ALA A 29 16.78 -8.23 -2.69
CA ALA A 29 15.75 -7.91 -1.72
C ALA A 29 14.85 -6.73 -2.16
N ILE A 30 15.42 -5.65 -2.70
CA ILE A 30 14.66 -4.51 -3.24
C ILE A 30 13.83 -4.93 -4.47
N THR A 31 14.39 -5.76 -5.35
CA THR A 31 13.66 -6.26 -6.53
C THR A 31 12.43 -7.07 -6.12
N ILE A 32 12.59 -8.00 -5.18
CA ILE A 32 11.50 -8.82 -4.65
C ILE A 32 10.50 -7.95 -3.87
N MET A 33 10.99 -6.95 -3.12
CA MET A 33 10.14 -5.98 -2.44
C MET A 33 9.23 -5.24 -3.41
N GLY A 34 9.76 -4.81 -4.57
CA GLY A 34 8.97 -4.17 -5.62
C GLY A 34 7.86 -5.06 -6.17
N PHE A 35 8.12 -6.36 -6.34
CA PHE A 35 7.10 -7.33 -6.73
C PHE A 35 5.95 -7.40 -5.70
N PHE A 36 6.28 -7.54 -4.41
CA PHE A 36 5.26 -7.57 -3.35
C PHE A 36 4.52 -6.24 -3.20
N ALA A 37 5.20 -5.11 -3.37
CA ALA A 37 4.59 -3.79 -3.37
C ALA A 37 3.58 -3.63 -4.53
N ALA A 38 3.92 -4.12 -5.72
CA ALA A 38 3.02 -4.10 -6.87
C ALA A 38 1.74 -4.93 -6.64
N MET A 39 1.83 -6.05 -5.92
CA MET A 39 0.66 -6.85 -5.53
C MET A 39 -0.33 -6.09 -4.63
N VAL A 40 0.10 -5.00 -3.98
CA VAL A 40 -0.75 -4.13 -3.18
C VAL A 40 -1.19 -2.90 -3.98
N GLY A 41 -0.22 -2.18 -4.56
CA GLY A 41 -0.47 -0.91 -5.23
C GLY A 41 -1.31 -1.01 -6.51
N VAL A 42 -1.06 -2.03 -7.34
CA VAL A 42 -1.78 -2.17 -8.62
C VAL A 42 -3.27 -2.51 -8.42
N PRO A 43 -3.65 -3.48 -7.57
CA PRO A 43 -5.05 -3.71 -7.24
C PRO A 43 -5.73 -2.50 -6.61
N MET A 44 -5.01 -1.73 -5.77
CA MET A 44 -5.58 -0.55 -5.13
C MET A 44 -5.94 0.52 -6.16
N GLN A 45 -5.06 0.78 -7.13
CA GLN A 45 -5.33 1.74 -8.21
C GLN A 45 -6.46 1.29 -9.12
N THR A 46 -6.53 0.00 -9.43
CA THR A 46 -7.62 -0.54 -10.25
C THR A 46 -8.96 -0.54 -9.51
N LEU A 47 -8.99 -0.82 -8.20
CA LEU A 47 -10.20 -0.68 -7.38
C LEU A 47 -10.71 0.77 -7.38
N MET A 48 -9.83 1.75 -7.20
CA MET A 48 -10.21 3.17 -7.29
C MET A 48 -10.81 3.53 -8.66
N GLN A 49 -10.31 2.96 -9.76
CA GLN A 49 -10.90 3.16 -11.11
C GLN A 49 -12.29 2.54 -11.24
N VAL A 50 -12.48 1.35 -10.69
CA VAL A 50 -13.75 0.62 -10.79
C VAL A 50 -14.85 1.30 -9.97
N GLU A 51 -14.51 1.85 -8.81
CA GLU A 51 -15.47 2.52 -7.92
C GLU A 51 -15.74 3.98 -8.29
N THR A 52 -14.78 4.65 -8.94
CA THR A 52 -14.97 6.03 -9.40
C THR A 52 -15.80 6.06 -10.68
N ASP A 53 -16.72 7.01 -10.79
CA ASP A 53 -17.47 7.24 -12.03
C ASP A 53 -16.53 7.65 -13.18
N PRO A 54 -16.69 7.09 -14.41
CA PRO A 54 -15.86 7.38 -15.57
C PRO A 54 -15.63 8.86 -15.87
N GLU A 55 -16.59 9.74 -15.57
CA GLU A 55 -16.44 11.18 -15.78
C GLU A 55 -15.37 11.81 -14.85
N PHE A 56 -15.16 11.23 -13.67
CA PHE A 56 -14.31 11.78 -12.62
C PHE A 56 -12.97 11.06 -12.46
N HIS A 57 -12.71 9.97 -13.21
CA HIS A 57 -11.45 9.20 -13.14
C HIS A 57 -10.20 10.09 -13.16
N GLY A 58 -10.03 10.92 -14.19
CA GLY A 58 -8.86 11.78 -14.32
C GLY A 58 -8.69 12.80 -13.18
N LYS A 59 -9.80 13.28 -12.59
CA LYS A 59 -9.77 14.22 -11.46
C LYS A 59 -9.40 13.51 -10.16
N VAL A 60 -9.93 12.31 -9.92
CA VAL A 60 -9.60 11.50 -8.73
C VAL A 60 -8.16 11.00 -8.80
N PHE A 61 -7.68 10.50 -9.94
CA PHE A 61 -6.27 10.11 -10.12
C PHE A 61 -5.32 11.29 -10.01
N GLY A 62 -5.68 12.44 -10.57
CA GLY A 62 -4.89 13.66 -10.45
C GLY A 62 -4.76 14.14 -9.00
N LEU A 63 -5.82 14.02 -8.20
CA LEU A 63 -5.79 14.35 -6.77
C LEU A 63 -5.00 13.30 -5.97
N GLU A 64 -5.27 12.02 -6.21
CA GLU A 64 -4.61 10.90 -5.52
C GLU A 64 -3.10 10.93 -5.70
N ASN A 65 -2.61 11.12 -6.93
CA ASN A 65 -1.18 11.21 -7.20
C ASN A 65 -0.52 12.41 -6.48
N ASN A 66 -1.19 13.55 -6.40
CA ASN A 66 -0.68 14.72 -5.67
C ASN A 66 -0.68 14.48 -4.15
N VAL A 67 -1.75 13.93 -3.60
CA VAL A 67 -1.85 13.59 -2.18
C VAL A 67 -0.79 12.56 -1.80
N ASN A 68 -0.60 11.52 -2.61
CA ASN A 68 0.41 10.50 -2.36
C ASN A 68 1.83 11.08 -2.36
N ASN A 69 2.17 11.96 -3.31
CA ASN A 69 3.47 12.64 -3.35
C ASN A 69 3.71 13.52 -2.12
N ILE A 70 2.69 14.24 -1.63
CA ILE A 70 2.79 15.03 -0.39
C ILE A 70 2.92 14.11 0.82
N ALA A 71 2.06 13.09 0.92
CA ALA A 71 2.04 12.16 2.04
C ALA A 71 3.36 11.41 2.18
N LEU A 72 4.00 11.01 1.08
CA LEU A 72 5.28 10.29 1.08
C LEU A 72 6.49 11.17 1.48
N SER A 73 6.39 12.50 1.30
CA SER A 73 7.48 13.41 1.67
C SER A 73 7.77 13.39 3.18
N LEU A 74 6.74 13.24 4.03
CA LEU A 74 6.88 13.22 5.48
C LEU A 74 7.59 11.94 5.99
N PRO A 75 7.14 10.72 5.66
CA PRO A 75 7.84 9.48 5.98
C PRO A 75 9.27 9.47 5.47
N LEU A 76 9.54 10.00 4.28
CA LEU A 76 10.88 10.05 3.72
C LEU A 76 11.80 10.96 4.55
N ALA A 77 11.34 12.17 4.91
CA ALA A 77 12.09 13.08 5.76
C ALA A 77 12.33 12.48 7.16
N LEU A 78 11.29 11.87 7.75
CA LEU A 78 11.40 11.22 9.06
C LEU A 78 12.34 10.02 9.04
N ALA A 79 12.30 9.19 7.99
CA ALA A 79 13.18 8.05 7.82
C ALA A 79 14.65 8.49 7.69
N GLY A 80 14.92 9.56 6.94
CA GLY A 80 16.28 10.11 6.83
C GLY A 80 16.82 10.65 8.16
N VAL A 81 16.01 11.40 8.91
CA VAL A 81 16.38 11.88 10.25
C VAL A 81 16.58 10.71 11.21
N ALA A 82 15.68 9.73 11.20
CA ALA A 82 15.78 8.55 12.06
C ALA A 82 17.01 7.70 11.73
N GLU A 83 17.35 7.55 10.45
CA GLU A 83 18.54 6.80 10.01
C GLU A 83 19.82 7.49 10.47
N SER A 84 19.88 8.82 10.37
CA SER A 84 21.03 9.59 10.88
C SER A 84 21.21 9.51 12.41
N LEU A 85 20.14 9.28 13.16
CA LEU A 85 20.17 9.22 14.63
C LEU A 85 20.33 7.79 15.18
N PHE A 86 19.70 6.81 14.55
CA PHE A 86 19.58 5.43 15.05
C PHE A 86 20.26 4.39 14.15
N GLY A 87 20.71 4.79 12.96
CA GLY A 87 21.24 3.91 11.92
C GLY A 87 20.15 3.32 11.02
N LEU A 88 20.58 2.65 9.94
CA LEU A 88 19.70 2.12 8.91
C LEU A 88 18.87 0.91 9.38
N THR A 89 19.49 -0.02 10.12
CA THR A 89 18.85 -1.27 10.56
C THR A 89 17.57 -1.04 11.38
N PRO A 90 17.55 -0.21 12.44
CA PRO A 90 16.33 0.01 13.22
C PRO A 90 15.21 0.67 12.41
N VAL A 91 15.57 1.56 11.47
CA VAL A 91 14.60 2.23 10.58
C VAL A 91 13.95 1.22 9.64
N LEU A 92 14.74 0.34 9.01
CA LEU A 92 14.21 -0.71 8.13
C LEU A 92 13.31 -1.70 8.89
N LEU A 93 13.68 -2.08 10.12
CA LEU A 93 12.84 -2.95 10.95
C LEU A 93 11.54 -2.26 11.38
N PHE A 94 11.59 -0.97 11.69
CA PHE A 94 10.39 -0.18 11.96
C PHE A 94 9.46 -0.14 10.74
N LEU A 95 10.00 0.11 9.55
CA LEU A 95 9.24 0.10 8.30
C LEU A 95 8.66 -1.31 8.01
N ALA A 96 9.40 -2.38 8.31
CA ALA A 96 8.91 -3.75 8.18
C ALA A 96 7.69 -3.99 9.08
N ALA A 97 7.78 -3.58 10.35
CA ALA A 97 6.67 -3.68 11.30
C ALA A 97 5.46 -2.84 10.84
N ALA A 98 5.68 -1.62 10.36
CA ALA A 98 4.64 -0.74 9.85
C ALA A 98 3.92 -1.34 8.62
N ALA A 99 4.68 -1.92 7.67
CA ALA A 99 4.12 -2.57 6.50
C ALA A 99 3.24 -3.77 6.88
N ILE A 100 3.73 -4.63 7.78
CA ILE A 100 2.97 -5.79 8.28
C ILE A 100 1.70 -5.33 9.01
N ALA A 101 1.81 -4.34 9.91
CA ALA A 101 0.67 -3.79 10.65
C ALA A 101 -0.38 -3.19 9.71
N GLY A 102 0.03 -2.42 8.70
CA GLY A 102 -0.88 -1.86 7.69
C GLY A 102 -1.58 -2.94 6.88
N GLY A 103 -0.87 -4.02 6.55
CA GLY A 103 -1.44 -5.21 5.91
C GLY A 103 -2.51 -5.91 6.74
N ILE A 104 -2.23 -6.14 8.02
CA ILE A 104 -3.16 -6.75 8.98
C ILE A 104 -4.39 -5.85 9.15
N LEU A 105 -4.20 -4.54 9.31
CA LEU A 105 -5.28 -3.57 9.44
C LEU A 105 -6.19 -3.57 8.21
N SER A 106 -5.60 -3.55 7.01
CA SER A 106 -6.35 -3.59 5.76
C SER A 106 -7.16 -4.87 5.61
N TRP A 107 -6.59 -6.01 6.00
CA TRP A 107 -7.29 -7.29 6.03
C TRP A 107 -8.46 -7.26 7.02
N TYR A 108 -8.23 -6.78 8.25
CA TYR A 108 -9.25 -6.67 9.28
C TYR A 108 -10.43 -5.78 8.86
N ILE A 109 -10.17 -4.66 8.19
CA ILE A 109 -11.22 -3.76 7.68
C ILE A 109 -12.05 -4.46 6.60
N ASN A 110 -11.41 -5.19 5.70
CA ASN A 110 -12.09 -5.89 4.62
C ASN A 110 -12.95 -7.06 5.12
N GLU A 111 -12.48 -7.80 6.13
CA GLU A 111 -13.23 -8.91 6.75
C GLU A 111 -14.51 -8.42 7.46
N ASN A 112 -14.46 -7.23 8.08
CA ASN A 112 -15.55 -6.68 8.88
C ASN A 112 -16.47 -5.73 8.11
N SER A 113 -16.20 -5.47 6.83
CA SER A 113 -17.06 -4.63 6.00
C SER A 113 -18.32 -5.42 5.63
N PRO A 114 -19.53 -4.91 5.93
CA PRO A 114 -20.76 -5.61 5.55
C PRO A 114 -20.79 -5.79 4.04
N SER A 115 -21.06 -7.01 3.58
CA SER A 115 -21.21 -7.29 2.15
C SER A 115 -22.28 -6.37 1.58
N VAL A 116 -21.87 -5.46 0.69
CA VAL A 116 -22.81 -4.61 -0.03
C VAL A 116 -23.65 -5.52 -0.91
N ALA A 117 -24.89 -5.77 -0.50
CA ALA A 117 -25.82 -6.58 -1.26
C ALA A 117 -26.00 -5.92 -2.65
N PRO A 118 -25.92 -6.67 -3.75
CA PRO A 118 -26.10 -6.10 -5.08
C PRO A 118 -27.50 -5.46 -5.15
N VAL A 119 -27.55 -4.19 -5.58
CA VAL A 119 -28.82 -3.49 -5.84
C VAL A 119 -29.59 -4.31 -6.87
N ARG A 120 -30.75 -4.83 -6.46
CA ARG A 120 -31.55 -5.73 -7.29
C ARG A 120 -32.11 -4.91 -8.45
N LYS A 121 -31.93 -5.38 -9.70
CA LYS A 121 -32.45 -4.70 -10.92
C LYS A 121 -33.94 -4.33 -10.86
N LYS A 122 -34.73 -4.98 -10.00
CA LYS A 122 -36.16 -4.68 -9.77
C LYS A 122 -36.43 -3.39 -8.98
N ASP A 123 -35.42 -2.82 -8.33
CA ASP A 123 -35.54 -1.62 -7.48
C ASP A 123 -35.16 -0.33 -8.25
N LEU A 124 -34.72 -0.47 -9.51
CA LEU A 124 -34.39 0.62 -10.44
C LEU A 124 -35.60 1.40 -11.06
N PRO A 125 -36.84 0.87 -11.17
CA PRO A 125 -37.90 1.56 -11.93
C PRO A 125 -38.66 2.65 -11.15
N LEU A 126 -38.23 3.07 -9.95
CA LEU A 126 -38.93 4.09 -9.14
C LEU A 126 -38.16 5.42 -8.98
N LEU A 127 -36.99 5.57 -9.59
CA LEU A 127 -36.20 6.81 -9.56
C LEU A 127 -36.17 7.56 -10.91
N ALA A 128 -36.95 7.08 -11.89
CA ALA A 128 -37.05 7.67 -13.23
C ALA A 128 -38.48 8.16 -13.56
N SER A 129 -39.27 8.52 -12.53
CA SER A 129 -40.59 9.16 -12.66
C SER A 129 -40.60 10.54 -12.03
#